data_AF-A0A1A2Y5D9-F1
#
_entry.id   AF-A0A1A2Y5D9-F1
#
_cell.length_a   1.000
_cell.length_b   1.000
_cell.length_c   1.000
_cell.angle_alpha   90.00
_cell.angle_beta   90.00
_cell.angle_gamma   90.00
#
_symmetry.space_group_name_H-M   'P 1'
#
loop_
_entity.id
_entity.type
_entity.pdbx_description
1 polymer ?
#
loop_
_entity_poly.entity_id
_entity_poly.type
_entity_poly.pdbx_seq_one_letter_code
_entity_poly.pdbx_strand_id
1 'polypeptide(L)'
;MRIEILSSPGCPNAATAHEMLVDCLAVVGINTAIVERVGPFPSPSILIDGTDVMRPDRPPTGDVCRLDLPSRDVILTALRRAIAAES
;
A
#
# COMPACT_ATOMS: atom_id res chain seq x y z
N MET A 1 -3.83 2.60 13.06
CA MET A 1 -3.25 2.45 11.72
C MET A 1 -4.30 2.65 10.62
N ARG A 2 -4.02 3.53 9.66
CA ARG A 2 -4.79 3.80 8.43
C ARG A 2 -4.10 3.13 7.24
N ILE A 3 -4.86 2.42 6.42
CA ILE A 3 -4.36 1.70 5.24
C ILE A 3 -4.95 2.31 3.98
N GLU A 4 -4.11 2.63 3.00
CA GLU A 4 -4.55 3.24 1.74
C GLU A 4 -3.92 2.55 0.53
N ILE A 5 -4.65 2.55 -0.59
CA ILE A 5 -4.13 2.22 -1.91
C ILE A 5 -4.30 3.44 -2.81
N LEU A 6 -3.21 3.88 -3.40
CA LEU A 6 -3.18 4.92 -4.41
C LEU A 6 -3.00 4.29 -5.79
N SER A 7 -3.82 4.71 -6.75
CA SER A 7 -3.72 4.25 -8.13
C SER A 7 -4.06 5.36 -9.13
N SER A 8 -3.53 5.24 -10.33
CA SER A 8 -3.82 6.08 -11.47
C SER A 8 -5.07 5.56 -12.17
N PRO A 9 -5.84 6.43 -12.84
CA PRO A 9 -7.00 6.00 -13.60
C PRO A 9 -6.64 4.87 -14.57
N GLY A 10 -7.33 3.74 -14.46
CA GLY A 10 -7.10 2.58 -15.34
C GLY A 10 -5.84 1.77 -15.03
N CYS A 11 -5.21 1.94 -13.86
CA CYS A 11 -4.06 1.13 -13.47
C CYS A 11 -4.41 -0.38 -13.49
N PRO A 12 -3.75 -1.20 -14.32
CA PRO A 12 -4.09 -2.62 -14.46
C PRO A 12 -3.73 -3.44 -13.21
N ASN A 13 -2.82 -2.92 -12.38
CA ASN A 13 -2.31 -3.61 -11.20
C ASN A 13 -3.06 -3.25 -9.90
N ALA A 14 -4.04 -2.35 -9.96
CA ALA A 14 -4.74 -1.87 -8.77
C ALA A 14 -5.51 -2.99 -8.06
N ALA A 15 -6.27 -3.80 -8.82
CA ALA A 15 -7.03 -4.92 -8.27
C ALA A 15 -6.11 -5.98 -7.63
N THR A 16 -5.06 -6.39 -8.34
CA THR A 16 -4.08 -7.36 -7.81
C THR A 16 -3.38 -6.84 -6.55
N ALA A 17 -3.02 -5.54 -6.51
CA ALA A 17 -2.44 -4.95 -5.31
C ALA A 17 -3.43 -4.92 -4.14
N HIS A 18 -4.70 -4.66 -4.40
CA HIS A 18 -5.76 -4.70 -3.40
C HIS A 18 -5.94 -6.10 -2.81
N GLU A 19 -6.09 -7.13 -3.65
CA GLU A 19 -6.23 -8.52 -3.20
C GLU A 19 -5.03 -8.96 -2.34
N MET A 20 -3.82 -8.67 -2.80
CA MET A 20 -2.60 -8.99 -2.05
C MET A 20 -2.55 -8.25 -0.70
N LEU A 21 -3.00 -7.00 -0.64
CA LEU A 21 -3.06 -6.25 0.61
C LEU A 21 -4.08 -6.86 1.59
N VAL A 22 -5.26 -7.25 1.10
CA VAL A 22 -6.28 -7.97 1.89
C VAL A 22 -5.70 -9.25 2.50
N ASP A 23 -5.01 -10.06 1.69
CA ASP A 23 -4.36 -11.28 2.16
C ASP A 23 -3.30 -11.01 3.23
N CYS A 24 -2.52 -9.94 3.07
CA CYS A 24 -1.51 -9.55 4.04
C CYS A 24 -2.13 -9.10 5.38
N LEU A 25 -3.21 -8.31 5.32
CA LEU A 25 -3.96 -7.87 6.51
C LEU A 25 -4.53 -9.06 7.27
N ALA A 26 -5.09 -10.04 6.56
CA ALA A 26 -5.59 -11.28 7.16
C ALA A 26 -4.47 -12.06 7.88
N VAL A 27 -3.27 -12.15 7.28
CA VAL A 27 -2.11 -12.82 7.88
C VAL A 27 -1.66 -12.19 9.20
N VAL A 28 -1.73 -10.86 9.32
CA VAL A 28 -1.36 -10.14 10.55
C VAL A 28 -2.53 -9.91 11.51
N GLY A 29 -3.73 -10.41 11.18
CA GLY A 29 -4.93 -10.32 12.02
C GLY A 29 -5.52 -8.91 12.12
N ILE A 30 -5.29 -8.05 11.12
CA ILE A 30 -5.77 -6.66 11.12
C ILE A 30 -7.07 -6.57 10.32
N ASN A 31 -8.12 -6.05 10.95
CA ASN A 31 -9.41 -5.81 10.32
C ASN A 31 -9.69 -4.31 10.19
N THR A 32 -8.93 -3.65 9.31
CA THR A 32 -9.04 -2.21 9.01
C THR A 32 -9.47 -2.04 7.56
N ALA A 33 -10.36 -1.08 7.30
CA ALA A 33 -10.78 -0.75 5.94
C ALA A 33 -9.61 -0.19 5.12
N ILE A 34 -9.48 -0.65 3.88
CA ILE A 34 -8.54 -0.10 2.90
C ILE A 34 -9.22 1.11 2.24
N VAL A 35 -8.58 2.28 2.31
CA VAL A 35 -9.06 3.47 1.61
C VAL A 35 -8.45 3.53 0.23
N GLU A 36 -9.27 3.37 -0.81
CA GLU A 36 -8.82 3.51 -2.20
C GLU A 36 -8.90 4.96 -2.68
N ARG A 37 -7.84 5.42 -3.34
CA ARG A 37 -7.76 6.76 -3.91
C ARG A 37 -7.21 6.70 -5.33
N VAL A 38 -8.03 7.16 -6.27
CA VAL A 38 -7.64 7.27 -7.68
C VAL A 38 -7.22 8.71 -7.98
N GLY A 39 -6.08 8.89 -8.63
CA GLY A 39 -5.52 10.20 -8.96
C GLY A 39 -4.15 10.11 -9.62
N PRO A 40 -3.46 11.24 -9.86
CA PRO A 40 -2.12 11.26 -10.45
C PRO A 40 -1.07 10.79 -9.43
N PHE A 41 -1.08 9.50 -9.12
CA PHE A 41 -0.23 8.85 -8.13
C PHE A 41 0.73 7.86 -8.79
N PRO A 42 1.90 7.62 -8.18
CA PRO A 42 2.74 6.51 -8.58
C PRO A 42 2.01 5.20 -8.29
N SER A 43 1.77 4.40 -9.33
CA SER A 43 0.74 3.36 -9.28
C SER A 43 1.28 1.95 -9.47
N PRO A 44 0.78 0.97 -8.68
CA PRO A 44 0.04 1.14 -7.43
C PRO A 44 0.98 1.53 -6.28
N SER A 45 0.51 2.31 -5.31
CA SER A 45 1.21 2.55 -4.04
C SER A 45 0.34 2.15 -2.87
N ILE A 46 0.93 1.49 -1.88
CA ILE A 46 0.26 1.10 -0.63
C ILE A 46 0.81 1.98 0.48
N LEU A 47 -0.07 2.68 1.18
CA LEU A 47 0.31 3.51 2.31
C LEU A 47 -0.15 2.91 3.63
N ILE A 48 0.72 2.99 4.62
CA ILE A 48 0.44 2.68 6.01
C ILE A 48 0.69 3.94 6.82
N ASP A 49 -0.36 4.49 7.43
CA ASP A 49 -0.33 5.79 8.12
C ASP A 49 0.32 6.90 7.27
N GLY A 50 0.01 6.91 5.97
CA GLY A 50 0.53 7.88 4.99
C GLY A 50 1.94 7.58 4.46
N THR A 51 2.61 6.53 4.95
CA THR A 51 3.96 6.13 4.52
C THR A 51 3.89 5.08 3.41
N ASP A 52 4.55 5.33 2.27
CA ASP A 52 4.64 4.35 1.17
C ASP A 52 5.54 3.18 1.57
N VAL A 53 4.98 1.97 1.54
CA VAL A 53 5.70 0.73 1.89
C VAL A 53 6.94 0.49 1.01
N MET A 54 6.96 1.01 -0.22
CA MET A 54 8.08 0.86 -1.15
C MET A 54 9.09 2.00 -1.07
N ARG A 55 8.70 3.17 -0.57
CA ARG A 55 9.53 4.38 -0.47
C ARG A 55 9.20 5.13 0.83
N PRO A 56 9.53 4.55 2.00
CA PRO A 56 9.12 5.14 3.28
C PRO A 56 9.70 6.54 3.54
N ASP A 57 10.84 6.86 2.91
CA ASP A 57 11.53 8.14 3.09
C ASP A 57 10.99 9.27 2.21
N ARG A 58 10.03 9.00 1.30
CA ARG A 58 9.51 10.01 0.36
C ARG A 58 8.02 9.84 0.12
N PRO A 59 7.25 10.95 0.08
CA PRO A 59 5.86 10.87 -0.31
C PRO A 59 5.73 10.38 -1.77
N PRO A 60 4.66 9.63 -2.09
CA PRO A 60 4.36 9.24 -3.46
C PRO A 60 4.01 10.49 -4.29
N THR A 61 4.91 10.90 -5.17
CA THR A 61 4.72 12.08 -6.04
C THR A 61 4.81 11.70 -7.53
N GLY A 62 3.95 12.31 -8.34
CA GLY A 62 3.96 12.18 -9.80
C GLY A 62 2.97 11.15 -10.34
N ASP A 63 2.67 11.25 -11.62
CA ASP A 63 1.77 10.36 -12.36
C ASP A 63 2.58 9.35 -13.16
N VAL A 64 3.02 8.27 -12.49
CA VAL A 64 3.90 7.26 -13.09
C VAL A 64 3.45 5.85 -12.75
N CYS A 65 3.36 4.98 -13.75
CA CYS A 65 3.24 3.55 -13.50
C CYS A 65 4.57 3.03 -12.96
N ARG A 66 4.56 2.46 -11.76
CA ARG A 66 5.75 1.83 -11.18
C ARG A 66 5.96 0.49 -11.87
N LEU A 67 7.20 0.25 -12.29
CA LEU A 67 7.63 -1.07 -12.77
C LEU A 67 7.92 -2.00 -11.59
N ASP A 68 8.32 -1.44 -10.45
CA ASP A 68 8.52 -2.15 -9.18
C ASP A 68 7.20 -2.21 -8.39
N LEU A 69 6.46 -3.30 -8.58
CA LEU A 69 5.24 -3.55 -7.79
C LEU A 69 5.60 -3.94 -6.35
N PRO A 70 4.79 -3.54 -5.35
CA PRO A 70 4.96 -4.02 -3.99
C PRO A 70 4.85 -5.56 -3.98
N SER A 71 5.75 -6.20 -3.23
CA SER A 71 5.69 -7.65 -2.99
C SER A 71 5.00 -7.94 -1.67
N ARG A 72 4.51 -9.17 -1.51
CA ARG A 72 3.90 -9.65 -0.27
C ARG A 72 4.81 -9.44 0.95
N ASP A 73 6.10 -9.74 0.80
CA ASP A 73 7.08 -9.63 1.90
C ASP A 73 7.29 -8.18 2.35
N VAL A 74 7.37 -7.25 1.39
CA VAL A 74 7.48 -5.81 1.67
C VAL A 74 6.24 -5.32 2.44
N ILE A 75 5.04 -5.71 2.01
CA ILE A 75 3.79 -5.32 2.69
C ILE A 75 3.75 -5.88 4.11
N LEU A 76 4.03 -7.18 4.31
CA LEU A 76 4.02 -7.81 5.62
C LEU A 76 5.06 -7.19 6.56
N THR A 77 6.25 -6.88 6.05
CA THR A 77 7.31 -6.22 6.82
C THR A 77 6.87 -4.82 7.26
N ALA A 78 6.25 -4.05 6.37
CA ALA A 78 5.76 -2.71 6.69
C ALA A 78 4.61 -2.75 7.72
N LEU A 79 3.64 -3.66 7.56
CA LEU A 79 2.54 -3.86 8.51
C LEU A 79 3.07 -4.22 9.91
N ARG A 80 4.00 -5.17 10.02
CA ARG A 80 4.58 -5.58 11.31
C ARG A 80 5.32 -4.42 11.99
N ARG A 81 6.03 -3.59 11.22
CA ARG A 81 6.70 -2.39 11.75
C ARG A 81 5.70 -1.39 12.31
N ALA A 82 4.60 -1.14 11.59
CA ALA A 82 3.56 -0.23 12.04
C ALA A 82 2.89 -0.73 13.34
N ILE A 83 2.52 -2.01 13.40
CA ILE A 83 1.98 -2.64 14.62
C ILE A 83 2.93 -2.46 15.81
N ALA A 84 4.23 -2.69 15.60
CA ALA A 84 5.23 -2.55 16.66
C ALA A 84 5.43 -1.08 17.11
N ALA A 85 5.17 -0.10 16.24
CA ALA A 85 5.26 1.32 16.56
C ALA A 85 4.03 1.85 17.31
N GLU A 86 2.89 1.15 17.24
CA GLU A 86 1.65 1.47 17.95
C GLU A 86 1.59 0.87 19.38
N SER A 87 2.55 -0.01 19.73
CA SER A 87 2.64 -0.70 21.02
C SER A 87 3.54 0.04 22.01
#